data_AF-A0A7S0WFR9-F1
#
_entry.id   AF-A0A7S0WFR9-F1
#
_cell.length_a   1.000
_cell.length_b   1.000
_cell.length_c   1.000
_cell.angle_alpha   90.00
_cell.angle_beta   90.00
_cell.angle_gamma   90.00
#
_symmetry.space_group_name_H-M   'P 1'
#
loop_
_entity.id
_entity.type
_entity.pdbx_description
1 polymer ?
#
loop_
_entity_poly.entity_id
_entity_poly.type
_entity_poly.pdbx_seq_one_letter_code
_entity_poly.pdbx_strand_id
1 'polypeptide(L)'
;ETTLKDLQLEYVDLYLIHWPVCWRRGTVLQPDAEASIRECWLELERCVRDGLVKHIGVSNFNETQLAALLDDDGITIKPACNQIETHPLWSNDALVKYTQSRGVTVTAYSPLAQGGELFEHPTLKRIAEKHDVT
;
A
#
# COMPACT_ATOMS: atom_id res chain seq x y z
N GLU A 1 -13.27 -12.29 4.79
CA GLU A 1 -14.50 -13.05 4.48
C GLU A 1 -15.47 -12.31 3.56
N THR A 2 -16.01 -11.13 3.92
CA THR A 2 -16.92 -10.37 3.03
C THR A 2 -16.35 -10.14 1.63
N THR A 3 -15.13 -9.60 1.52
CA THR A 3 -14.43 -9.41 0.24
C THR A 3 -14.30 -10.70 -0.58
N LEU A 4 -14.02 -11.84 0.07
CA LEU A 4 -13.90 -13.13 -0.62
C LEU A 4 -15.23 -13.57 -1.22
N LYS A 5 -16.31 -13.42 -0.46
CA LYS A 5 -17.67 -13.69 -0.93
C LYS A 5 -18.06 -12.77 -2.09
N ASP A 6 -17.78 -11.48 -1.97
CA ASP A 6 -18.15 -10.49 -2.98
C ASP A 6 -17.38 -10.69 -4.30
N LEU A 7 -16.09 -11.05 -4.20
CA LEU A 7 -15.24 -11.39 -5.35
C LEU A 7 -15.46 -12.82 -5.87
N GLN A 8 -16.21 -13.66 -5.14
CA GLN A 8 -16.41 -15.09 -5.43
C GLN A 8 -15.08 -15.86 -5.51
N LEU A 9 -14.18 -15.57 -4.57
CA LEU A 9 -12.86 -16.20 -4.47
C LEU A 9 -12.73 -16.96 -3.15
N GLU A 10 -11.91 -18.00 -3.14
CA GLU A 10 -11.53 -18.73 -1.93
C GLU A 10 -10.41 -18.03 -1.16
N TYR A 11 -9.54 -17.30 -1.87
CA TYR A 11 -8.44 -16.52 -1.31
C TYR A 11 -8.15 -15.28 -2.19
N VAL A 12 -7.35 -14.34 -1.69
CA VAL A 12 -6.75 -13.25 -2.48
C VAL A 12 -5.22 -13.34 -2.47
N ASP A 13 -4.57 -13.01 -3.59
CA ASP A 13 -3.10 -13.06 -3.65
C ASP A 13 -2.44 -12.00 -2.75
N LEU A 14 -3.05 -10.83 -2.60
CA LEU A 14 -2.55 -9.73 -1.79
C LEU A 14 -3.69 -9.01 -1.06
N TYR A 15 -3.54 -8.78 0.25
CA TYR A 15 -4.46 -7.98 1.05
C TYR A 15 -3.72 -6.90 1.85
N LEU A 16 -4.24 -5.67 1.83
CA LEU A 16 -3.53 -4.49 2.35
C LEU A 16 -4.26 -3.84 3.53
N ILE A 17 -3.50 -3.39 4.54
CA ILE A 17 -3.98 -2.29 5.39
C ILE A 17 -4.07 -1.04 4.52
N HIS A 18 -5.29 -0.53 4.28
CA HIS A 18 -5.52 0.57 3.34
C HIS A 18 -4.93 1.90 3.83
N TRP A 19 -5.07 2.20 5.13
CA TRP A 19 -4.53 3.41 5.76
C TRP A 19 -3.91 3.08 7.12
N PRO A 20 -2.82 3.73 7.54
CA PRO A 20 -2.18 3.56 8.85
C PRO A 20 -2.98 4.24 9.98
N VAL A 21 -4.31 4.13 9.96
CA VAL A 21 -5.22 4.74 10.94
C VAL A 21 -6.37 3.77 11.22
N CYS A 22 -6.69 3.58 12.50
CA CYS A 22 -7.86 2.85 12.93
C CYS A 22 -9.07 3.79 13.02
N TRP A 23 -10.17 3.44 12.36
CA TRP A 23 -11.43 4.17 12.50
C TRP A 23 -12.44 3.36 13.29
N ARG A 24 -13.35 4.06 13.99
CA ARG A 24 -14.48 3.39 14.65
C ARG A 24 -15.29 2.64 13.61
N ARG A 25 -15.76 1.45 13.98
CA ARG A 25 -16.54 0.59 13.10
C ARG A 25 -17.72 1.34 12.46
N GLY A 26 -17.81 1.28 11.13
CA GLY A 26 -18.87 1.93 10.36
C GLY A 26 -18.69 3.44 10.15
N THR A 27 -17.51 3.99 10.48
CA THR A 27 -17.19 5.41 10.29
C THR A 27 -15.94 5.57 9.44
N VAL A 28 -15.74 6.79 8.91
CA VAL A 28 -14.51 7.22 8.24
C VAL A 28 -14.10 8.54 8.88
N LEU A 29 -12.80 8.76 9.09
CA LEU A 29 -12.24 9.95 9.75
C LEU A 29 -12.65 10.13 11.23
N GLN A 30 -13.14 9.08 11.90
CA GLN A 30 -13.30 9.07 13.35
C GLN A 30 -12.34 8.07 13.96
N PRO A 31 -11.19 8.53 14.50
CA PRO A 31 -10.18 7.65 15.06
C PRO A 31 -10.74 6.77 16.17
N ASP A 32 -10.32 5.52 16.17
CA ASP A 32 -10.48 4.61 17.29
C ASP A 32 -9.17 4.51 18.05
N ALA A 33 -9.13 5.11 19.25
CA ALA A 33 -7.92 5.18 20.07
C ALA A 33 -7.59 3.85 20.75
N GLU A 34 -8.56 2.94 20.85
CA GLU A 34 -8.39 1.62 21.47
C GLU A 34 -7.90 0.58 20.45
N ALA A 35 -8.02 0.88 19.15
CA ALA A 35 -7.65 -0.04 18.09
C ALA A 35 -6.19 0.14 17.66
N SER A 36 -5.50 -0.97 17.42
CA SER A 36 -4.07 -0.98 17.09
C SER A 36 -3.80 -1.49 15.68
N ILE A 37 -2.98 -0.75 14.93
CA ILE A 37 -2.44 -1.21 13.63
C ILE A 37 -1.61 -2.48 13.80
N ARG A 38 -0.89 -2.61 14.91
CA ARG A 38 -0.11 -3.80 15.25
C ARG A 38 -1.01 -5.03 15.40
N GLU A 39 -2.09 -4.92 16.15
CA GLU A 39 -3.04 -6.02 16.34
C GLU A 39 -3.74 -6.38 15.03
N CYS A 40 -4.09 -5.37 14.21
CA CYS A 40 -4.61 -5.59 12.87
C CYS A 40 -3.62 -6.39 12.00
N TRP A 41 -2.32 -6.07 12.05
CA TRP A 41 -1.31 -6.81 11.31
C TRP A 41 -1.19 -8.26 11.76
N LEU A 42 -1.21 -8.52 13.07
CA LEU A 42 -1.15 -9.90 13.60
C LEU A 42 -2.35 -10.76 13.15
N GLU A 43 -3.54 -10.16 13.04
CA GLU A 43 -4.71 -10.84 12.46
C GLU A 43 -4.55 -11.06 10.95
N LEU A 44 -3.90 -10.14 10.22
CA LEU A 44 -3.55 -10.38 8.81
C LEU A 44 -2.57 -11.53 8.65
N GLU A 45 -1.57 -11.67 9.54
CA GLU A 45 -0.69 -12.83 9.53
C GLU A 45 -1.47 -14.14 9.77
N ARG A 46 -2.50 -14.09 10.62
CA ARG A 46 -3.40 -15.22 10.82
C ARG A 46 -4.18 -15.53 9.55
N CYS A 47 -4.70 -14.53 8.84
CA CYS A 47 -5.36 -14.75 7.55
C CYS A 47 -4.45 -15.43 6.52
N VAL A 48 -3.14 -15.18 6.57
CA VAL A 48 -2.17 -15.92 5.74
C VAL A 48 -2.07 -17.39 6.17
N ARG A 49 -1.93 -17.65 7.49
CA ARG A 49 -1.87 -19.01 8.04
C ARG A 49 -3.15 -19.82 7.76
N ASP A 50 -4.30 -19.16 7.79
CA ASP A 50 -5.61 -19.75 7.52
C ASP A 50 -5.87 -19.94 5.99
N GLY A 51 -4.94 -19.52 5.13
CA GLY A 51 -5.02 -19.70 3.67
C GLY A 51 -5.97 -18.74 2.94
N LEU A 52 -6.50 -17.74 3.64
CA LEU A 52 -7.44 -16.75 3.08
C LEU A 52 -6.74 -15.70 2.21
N VAL A 53 -5.44 -15.50 2.44
CA VAL A 53 -4.60 -14.51 1.77
C VAL A 53 -3.22 -15.11 1.52
N LYS A 54 -2.63 -14.93 0.33
CA LYS A 54 -1.24 -15.41 0.10
C LYS A 54 -0.19 -14.44 0.62
N HIS A 55 -0.38 -13.14 0.41
CA HIS A 55 0.55 -12.09 0.83
C HIS A 55 -0.19 -10.93 1.49
N ILE A 56 0.46 -10.31 2.48
CA ILE A 56 -0.09 -9.13 3.17
C ILE A 56 0.84 -7.95 2.97
N GLY A 57 0.27 -6.75 2.91
CA GLY A 57 1.01 -5.51 2.68
C GLY A 57 0.33 -4.31 3.32
N VAL A 58 0.89 -3.14 3.10
CA VAL A 58 0.37 -1.87 3.61
C VAL A 58 0.15 -0.89 2.46
N SER A 59 -0.65 0.14 2.71
CA SER A 59 -0.88 1.25 1.80
C SER A 59 -0.88 2.56 2.57
N ASN A 60 -0.32 3.62 1.98
CA ASN A 60 -0.22 4.95 2.56
C ASN A 60 0.64 5.05 3.84
N PHE A 61 1.54 4.11 4.09
CA PHE A 61 2.44 4.17 5.24
C PHE A 61 3.63 5.10 4.95
N ASN A 62 3.91 6.02 5.86
CA ASN A 62 5.14 6.81 5.83
C ASN A 62 6.33 6.05 6.45
N GLU A 63 7.52 6.65 6.44
CA GLU A 63 8.75 6.01 6.94
C GLU A 63 8.63 5.60 8.41
N THR A 64 8.11 6.47 9.28
CA THR A 64 7.96 6.21 10.71
C THR A 64 6.98 5.06 10.98
N GLN A 65 5.85 5.04 10.28
CA GLN A 65 4.83 4.00 10.45
C GLN A 65 5.31 2.65 9.91
N LEU A 66 6.01 2.67 8.76
CA LEU A 66 6.61 1.46 8.20
C LEU A 66 7.73 0.93 9.11
N ALA A 67 8.56 1.81 9.67
CA ALA A 67 9.57 1.44 10.66
C ALA A 67 8.93 0.78 11.88
N ALA A 68 7.92 1.42 12.47
CA ALA A 68 7.23 0.90 13.66
C ALA A 68 6.65 -0.50 13.45
N LEU A 69 6.16 -0.80 12.25
CA LEU A 69 5.67 -2.14 11.91
C LEU A 69 6.81 -3.15 11.70
N LEU A 70 7.86 -2.75 10.98
CA LEU A 70 8.95 -3.64 10.61
C LEU A 70 9.93 -3.94 11.74
N ASP A 71 10.03 -3.03 12.71
CA ASP A 71 10.94 -3.10 13.86
C ASP A 71 10.27 -3.71 15.11
N ASP A 72 9.01 -4.14 15.01
CA ASP A 72 8.29 -4.81 16.09
C ASP A 72 8.63 -6.31 16.13
N ASP A 73 9.21 -6.76 17.25
CA ASP A 73 9.67 -8.14 17.45
C ASP A 73 8.55 -9.19 17.39
N GLY A 74 7.28 -8.79 17.49
CA GLY A 74 6.13 -9.69 17.38
C GLY A 74 5.67 -9.94 15.95
N ILE A 75 6.19 -9.20 14.97
CA ILE A 75 5.83 -9.35 13.56
C ILE A 75 6.69 -10.44 12.92
N THR A 76 6.02 -11.42 12.31
CA THR A 76 6.67 -12.59 11.71
C THR A 76 6.63 -12.58 10.19
N ILE A 77 5.66 -11.89 9.60
CA ILE A 77 5.49 -11.75 8.16
C ILE A 77 5.74 -10.29 7.78
N LYS A 78 6.86 -10.04 7.08
CA LYS A 78 7.18 -8.73 6.52
C LYS A 78 6.13 -8.33 5.46
N PRO A 79 5.68 -7.06 5.42
CA PRO A 79 4.85 -6.55 4.34
C PRO A 79 5.46 -6.83 2.97
N ALA A 80 4.69 -7.44 2.07
CA ALA A 80 5.13 -7.71 0.70
C ALA A 80 5.28 -6.40 -0.11
N CYS A 81 4.41 -5.42 0.15
CA CYS A 81 4.50 -4.10 -0.44
C CYS A 81 4.02 -2.98 0.49
N ASN A 82 4.44 -1.75 0.15
CA ASN A 82 3.80 -0.50 0.53
C ASN A 82 3.24 0.14 -0.74
N GLN A 83 1.91 0.16 -0.87
CA GLN A 83 1.24 0.82 -1.98
C GLN A 83 1.09 2.32 -1.69
N ILE A 84 1.73 3.18 -2.48
CA ILE A 84 1.80 4.63 -2.22
C ILE A 84 1.60 5.44 -3.50
N GLU A 85 1.21 6.70 -3.37
CA GLU A 85 1.18 7.64 -4.49
C GLU A 85 2.61 7.94 -4.95
N THR A 86 2.89 7.62 -6.20
CA THR A 86 4.10 8.08 -6.87
C THR A 86 3.88 8.15 -8.38
N HIS A 87 4.27 9.28 -8.96
CA HIS A 87 4.14 9.59 -10.39
C HIS A 87 5.13 10.71 -10.76
N PRO A 88 5.33 11.06 -12.05
CA PRO A 88 6.36 12.04 -12.43
C PRO A 88 6.24 13.43 -11.77
N LEU A 89 5.03 13.86 -11.39
CA LEU A 89 4.79 15.12 -10.66
C LEU A 89 4.92 15.00 -9.13
N TRP A 90 4.97 13.78 -8.60
CA TRP A 90 5.11 13.47 -7.18
C TRP A 90 5.91 12.18 -7.03
N SER A 91 7.23 12.26 -7.18
CA SER A 91 8.07 11.06 -7.19
C SER A 91 8.09 10.36 -5.83
N ASN A 92 7.94 11.11 -4.74
CA ASN A 92 8.02 10.61 -3.37
C ASN A 92 9.31 9.80 -3.11
N ASP A 93 10.42 10.23 -3.74
CA ASP A 93 11.65 9.44 -3.85
C ASP A 93 12.24 9.00 -2.51
N ALA A 94 12.10 9.82 -1.46
CA ALA A 94 12.57 9.49 -0.12
C ALA A 94 11.85 8.24 0.41
N LEU A 95 10.52 8.25 0.40
CA LEU A 95 9.71 7.13 0.87
C LEU A 95 9.89 5.88 0.00
N VAL A 96 10.02 6.06 -1.33
CA VAL A 96 10.29 4.95 -2.26
C VAL A 96 11.61 4.26 -1.90
N LYS A 97 12.70 5.03 -1.78
CA LYS A 97 14.02 4.51 -1.42
C LYS A 97 14.03 3.90 -0.03
N TYR A 98 13.37 4.55 0.94
CA TYR A 98 13.23 4.02 2.28
C TYR A 98 12.56 2.65 2.27
N THR A 99 11.36 2.56 1.68
CA THR A 99 10.57 1.32 1.57
C THR A 99 11.40 0.19 0.92
N GLN A 100 12.08 0.49 -0.20
CA GLN A 100 12.93 -0.48 -0.89
C GLN A 100 14.14 -0.91 -0.04
N SER A 101 14.79 0.01 0.66
CA SER A 101 15.93 -0.32 1.53
C SER A 101 15.57 -1.21 2.71
N ARG A 102 14.30 -1.17 3.15
CA ARG A 102 13.74 -2.07 4.16
C ARG A 102 13.37 -3.46 3.60
N GLY A 103 13.55 -3.68 2.29
CA GLY A 103 13.21 -4.92 1.59
C GLY A 103 11.71 -5.09 1.34
N VAL A 104 10.97 -3.99 1.22
CA VAL A 104 9.53 -3.96 0.90
C VAL A 104 9.35 -3.41 -0.52
N THR A 105 8.48 -4.03 -1.31
CA THR A 105 8.21 -3.56 -2.68
C THR A 105 7.35 -2.31 -2.65
N VAL A 106 7.59 -1.35 -3.56
CA VAL A 106 6.67 -0.22 -3.76
C VAL A 106 5.70 -0.56 -4.87
N THR A 107 4.40 -0.37 -4.62
CA THR A 107 3.37 -0.38 -5.67
C THR A 107 2.84 1.04 -5.84
N ALA A 108 2.99 1.62 -7.02
CA ALA A 108 2.48 2.96 -7.30
C ALA A 108 0.96 2.93 -7.52
N TYR A 109 0.19 3.66 -6.71
CA TYR A 109 -1.17 4.04 -7.10
C TYR A 109 -1.16 5.43 -7.74
N SER A 110 -2.19 5.73 -8.53
CA SER A 110 -2.26 6.95 -9.36
C SER A 110 -0.96 7.20 -10.18
N PRO A 111 -0.35 6.20 -10.83
CA PRO A 111 0.93 6.38 -11.53
C PRO A 111 0.86 7.39 -12.68
N LEU A 112 -0.36 7.68 -13.16
CA LEU A 112 -0.66 8.65 -14.20
C LEU A 112 -1.27 9.95 -13.65
N ALA A 113 -1.12 10.25 -12.35
CA ALA A 113 -1.70 11.42 -11.68
C ALA A 113 -3.21 11.59 -11.92
N GLN A 114 -3.95 10.48 -11.99
CA GLN A 114 -5.38 10.44 -12.36
C GLN A 114 -5.68 10.94 -13.79
N GLY A 115 -4.66 11.05 -14.64
CA GLY A 115 -4.73 11.61 -15.99
C GLY A 115 -4.55 13.12 -15.99
N GLY A 116 -5.17 13.80 -16.96
CA GLY A 116 -5.19 15.26 -17.03
C GLY A 116 -3.82 15.88 -17.34
N GLU A 117 -3.36 16.76 -16.47
CA GLU A 117 -2.17 17.61 -16.67
C GLU A 117 -0.89 16.82 -16.94
N LEU A 118 -0.79 15.58 -16.44
CA LEU A 118 0.38 14.74 -16.69
C LEU A 118 0.58 14.45 -18.18
N PHE A 119 -0.51 14.18 -18.92
CA PHE A 119 -0.42 13.90 -20.35
C PHE A 119 -0.10 15.15 -21.16
N GLU A 120 -0.42 16.33 -20.64
CA GLU A 120 -0.11 17.62 -21.27
C GLU A 120 1.28 18.15 -20.89
N HIS A 121 2.00 17.47 -19.99
CA HIS A 121 3.31 17.92 -19.53
C HIS A 121 4.33 17.92 -20.70
N PRO A 122 4.89 19.08 -21.09
CA PRO A 122 5.70 19.21 -22.32
C PRO A 122 6.91 18.28 -22.35
N THR A 123 7.55 18.06 -21.19
CA THR A 123 8.68 17.12 -21.10
C THR A 123 8.25 15.68 -21.34
N LEU A 124 7.06 15.28 -20.87
CA LEU A 124 6.59 13.90 -21.04
C LEU A 124 6.16 13.65 -22.48
N LYS A 125 5.43 14.58 -23.11
CA LYS A 125 5.11 14.53 -24.55
C LYS A 125 6.36 14.39 -25.41
N ARG A 126 7.39 15.20 -25.15
CA ARG A 126 8.66 15.13 -25.88
C ARG A 126 9.38 13.79 -25.70
N ILE A 127 9.30 13.17 -24.52
CA ILE A 127 9.88 11.84 -24.29
C ILE A 127 9.07 10.78 -25.04
N ALA A 128 7.74 10.82 -24.94
CA ALA A 128 6.83 9.93 -25.65
C ALA A 128 7.07 9.95 -27.17
N GLU A 129 7.10 11.14 -27.78
CA GLU A 129 7.39 11.35 -29.21
C GLU A 129 8.77 10.81 -29.62
N LYS A 130 9.80 11.07 -28.80
CA LYS A 130 11.17 10.59 -29.07
C LYS A 130 11.26 9.06 -29.10
N HIS A 131 10.42 8.38 -28.32
CA HIS A 131 10.46 6.93 -28.13
C HIS A 131 9.36 6.17 -28.87
N ASP A 132 8.46 6.86 -29.60
CA ASP A 132 7.29 6.30 -30.27
C ASP A 132 6.39 5.47 -29.32
N VAL A 133 6.12 6.05 -28.14
CA VAL A 133 5.26 5.46 -27.10
C VAL A 133 4.21 6.46 -26.66
N THR A 134 3.18 5.97 -25.95
CA THR A 134 2.15 6.79 -25.27
C THR A 134 2.58 7.23 -23.89
#